data_AF-A0A2I0PEQ0-F1
#
_entry.id   AF-A0A2I0PEQ0-F1
#
_cell.length_a   1.000
_cell.length_b   1.000
_cell.length_c   1.000
_cell.angle_alpha   90.00
_cell.angle_beta   90.00
_cell.angle_gamma   90.00
#
_symmetry.space_group_name_H-M   'P 1'
#
loop_
_entity.id
_entity.type
_entity.pdbx_description
1 polymer ?
#
loop_
_entity_poly.entity_id
_entity_poly.type
_entity_poly.pdbx_seq_one_letter_code
_entity_poly.pdbx_strand_id
1 'polypeptide(L)' 'MICLAIAGSVVAGLHYYAVDLPAQKNLPAPENSVSSTSNCEICKHNCRVDTDYYACLAICNDLECS' A
#
# COMPACT_ATOMS: atom_id res chain seq x y z
N MET A 1 20.18 26.52 1.36
CA MET A 1 19.70 25.13 1.32
C MET A 1 18.18 24.96 1.50
N ILE A 2 17.40 26.06 1.56
CA ILE A 2 15.94 26.01 1.69
C ILE A 2 15.24 25.82 0.34
N CYS A 3 15.73 26.48 -0.72
CA CYS A 3 15.12 26.39 -2.05
C CYS A 3 15.15 24.98 -2.64
N LEU A 4 16.19 24.21 -2.34
CA LEU A 4 16.33 22.83 -2.81
C LEU A 4 15.36 21.89 -2.09
N ALA A 5 15.12 22.11 -0.79
CA ALA A 5 14.15 21.35 -0.01
C ALA A 5 12.72 21.59 -0.50
N ILE A 6 12.36 22.85 -0.77
CA ILE A 6 11.04 23.21 -1.33
C ILE A 6 10.85 22.55 -2.70
N ALA A 7 11.84 22.66 -3.58
CA ALA A 7 11.78 22.02 -4.89
C ALA A 7 11.62 20.49 -4.79
N GLY A 8 12.36 19.85 -3.88
CA GLY A 8 12.25 18.41 -3.62
C GLY A 8 10.86 17.99 -3.12
N SER A 9 10.28 18.75 -2.18
CA SER A 9 8.94 18.47 -1.65
C SER A 9 7.84 18.62 -2.71
N VAL A 10 7.96 19.61 -3.60
CA VAL A 10 7.00 19.80 -4.70
C VAL A 10 7.07 18.65 -5.71
N VAL A 11 8.28 18.24 -6.09
CA VAL A 11 8.47 17.12 -7.03
C VAL A 11 7.97 15.81 -6.42
N ALA A 12 8.27 15.54 -5.15
CA ALA A 12 7.77 14.36 -4.46
C ALA A 12 6.24 14.37 -4.35
N GLY A 13 5.62 15.52 -4.04
CA GLY A 13 4.17 15.67 -3.99
C GLY A 13 3.49 15.45 -5.35
N LEU A 14 4.07 15.97 -6.43
CA LEU A 14 3.57 15.74 -7.79
C LEU A 14 3.67 14.27 -8.20
N HIS A 15 4.78 13.61 -7.88
CA HIS A 15 4.94 12.18 -8.14
C HIS A 15 3.90 11.35 -7.36
N TYR A 16 3.70 11.67 -6.08
CA TYR A 16 2.70 11.01 -5.24
C TYR A 16 1.28 11.15 -5.81
N TYR A 17 0.91 12.37 -6.21
CA TYR A 17 -0.41 12.64 -6.77
C TYR A 17 -0.64 12.01 -8.15
N ALA A 18 0.35 12.03 -9.04
CA ALA A 18 0.19 11.61 -10.43
C ALA A 18 0.51 10.13 -10.69
N VAL A 19 1.35 9.51 -9.86
CA VAL A 19 1.82 8.13 -10.05
C VAL A 19 1.32 7.25 -8.91
N ASP A 20 1.64 7.61 -7.67
CA ASP A 20 1.40 6.71 -6.53
C ASP A 20 -0.10 6.58 -6.20
N LEU A 21 -0.88 7.67 -6.28
CA LEU A 21 -2.33 7.64 -6.05
C LEU A 21 -3.08 6.80 -7.10
N PRO A 22 -2.90 7.03 -8.41
CA PRO A 22 -3.56 6.21 -9.44
C PRO A 22 -3.12 4.74 -9.39
N ALA A 23 -1.85 4.47 -9.05
CA ALA A 23 -1.34 3.11 -8.90
C ALA A 23 -1.97 2.36 -7.70
N GLN A 24 -2.39 3.08 -6.65
CA GLN A 24 -2.97 2.49 -5.43
C GLN A 24 -4.36 1.86 -5.60
N LYS A 25 -5.02 1.96 -6.78
CA LYS A 25 -6.29 1.25 -7.11
C LYS A 25 -7.37 1.29 -6.03
N ASN A 26 -7.42 2.33 -5.19
CA ASN A 26 -8.31 2.43 -4.02
C ASN A 26 -8.24 1.21 -3.08
N LEU A 27 -7.18 0.42 -3.15
CA LEU A 27 -6.95 -0.69 -2.24
C LEU A 27 -6.58 -0.06 -0.89
N PRO A 28 -7.30 -0.40 0.20
CA PRO A 28 -6.89 0.07 1.51
C PRO A 28 -5.46 -0.39 1.74
N ALA A 29 -4.59 0.57 2.07
CA ALA A 29 -3.23 0.23 2.47
C ALA A 29 -3.35 -0.84 3.56
N PRO A 30 -2.68 -1.99 3.41
CA PRO A 30 -2.97 -3.15 4.26
C PRO A 30 -2.71 -2.93 5.74
N GLU A 31 -1.92 -1.93 6.08
CA GLU A 31 -1.69 -1.50 7.47
C GLU A 31 -2.91 -0.76 8.07
N ASN A 32 -3.82 -0.25 7.24
CA ASN A 32 -5.03 0.49 7.64
C ASN A 32 -6.30 -0.36 7.57
N SER A 33 -6.22 -1.65 7.22
CA SER A 33 -7.39 -2.54 7.28
C SER A 33 -7.72 -2.85 8.74
N VAL A 34 -8.93 -2.51 9.18
CA VAL A 34 -9.40 -2.62 10.58
C VAL A 34 -9.46 -4.07 11.10
N SER A 35 -9.48 -5.06 10.20
CA SER A 35 -9.54 -6.48 10.56
C SER A 35 -8.14 -7.07 10.71
N SER A 36 -7.66 -7.17 11.96
CA SER A 36 -6.50 -7.99 12.35
C SER A 36 -6.99 -9.31 12.96
N THR A 37 -7.73 -10.10 12.18
CA THR A 37 -7.92 -11.51 12.54
C THR A 37 -6.58 -12.23 12.40
N SER A 38 -6.36 -13.28 13.22
CA SER A 38 -5.13 -14.08 13.12
C SER A 38 -4.90 -14.62 11.70
N ASN A 39 -5.98 -14.90 10.97
CA ASN A 39 -5.92 -15.38 9.58
C ASN A 39 -5.48 -14.27 8.62
N CYS A 40 -5.99 -13.04 8.78
CA CYS A 40 -5.56 -11.89 8.00
C CYS A 40 -4.04 -11.63 8.15
N GLU A 41 -3.51 -11.68 9.38
CA GLU A 41 -2.09 -11.46 9.64
C GLU A 41 -1.21 -12.56 9.03
N ILE A 42 -1.65 -13.83 9.12
CA ILE A 42 -0.96 -14.96 8.49
C ILE A 42 -0.98 -14.82 6.96
N CYS A 43 -2.13 -14.44 6.38
CA CYS A 43 -2.28 -14.26 4.94
C CYS A 43 -1.35 -13.14 4.44
N LYS A 44 -1.36 -11.98 5.10
CA LYS A 44 -0.43 -10.86 4.82
C LYS A 44 1.04 -11.26 4.94
N HIS A 45 1.38 -12.08 5.95
CA HIS A 45 2.75 -12.56 6.14
C HIS A 45 3.21 -13.45 4.97
N ASN A 46 2.34 -14.35 4.51
CA ASN A 46 2.63 -15.22 3.36
C ASN A 46 2.77 -14.43 2.05
N CYS A 47 2.06 -13.30 1.89
CA CYS A 47 2.24 -12.46 0.70
C CYS A 47 3.64 -11.83 0.57
N ARG A 48 4.44 -11.77 1.65
CA ARG A 48 5.81 -11.22 1.57
C ARG A 48 6.77 -12.05 0.73
N VAL A 49 6.47 -13.33 0.52
CA VAL A 49 7.27 -14.23 -0.33
C VAL A 49 6.68 -14.39 -1.72
N ASP A 50 5.53 -13.77 -2.00
CA ASP A 50 4.87 -13.82 -3.29
C ASP A 50 5.49 -12.82 -4.28
N THR A 51 5.64 -13.22 -5.54
CA THR A 51 6.18 -12.36 -6.60
C THR A 51 5.26 -11.18 -6.93
N ASP A 52 3.96 -11.33 -6.72
CA ASP A 52 2.92 -10.34 -6.95
C ASP A 52 2.24 -9.95 -5.63
N TYR A 53 3.05 -9.38 -4.73
CA TYR A 53 2.67 -8.92 -3.39
C TYR A 53 1.28 -8.25 -3.33
N TYR A 54 1.01 -7.32 -4.24
CA TYR A 54 -0.26 -6.56 -4.26
C TYR A 54 -1.47 -7.41 -4.67
N ALA A 55 -1.30 -8.39 -5.57
CA ALA A 55 -2.38 -9.28 -5.98
C ALA A 55 -2.72 -10.26 -4.87
N CYS A 56 -1.70 -10.85 -4.23
CA CYS A 56 -1.86 -11.70 -3.05
C CYS A 56 -2.60 -10.96 -1.93
N LEU A 57 -2.22 -9.71 -1.69
CA LEU A 57 -2.85 -8.90 -0.65
C LEU A 57 -4.30 -8.52 -0.92
N ALA A 58 -4.65 -8.26 -2.17
CA ALA A 58 -6.04 -8.02 -2.56
C ALA A 58 -6.92 -9.25 -2.26
N ILE A 59 -6.41 -10.45 -2.52
CA ILE A 59 -7.07 -11.72 -2.21
C ILE A 59 -7.21 -11.91 -0.69
N CYS A 60 -6.14 -11.69 0.07
CA CYS A 60 -6.20 -11.77 1.54
C CYS A 60 -7.23 -10.81 2.14
N ASN A 61 -7.34 -9.60 1.58
CA ASN A 61 -8.27 -8.59 2.08
C ASN A 61 -9.74 -9.04 1.91
N ASP A 62 -10.04 -9.66 0.77
CA ASP A 62 -11.38 -10.14 0.42
C ASP A 62 -11.81 -11.41 1.21
N LEU A 63 -10.87 -12.33 1.45
CA LEU A 63 -11.16 -13.64 2.06
C LEU A 63 -10.93 -13.71 3.58
N GLU A 64 -9.87 -13.07 4.08
CA GLU A 64 -9.34 -13.33 5.43
C GLU A 64 -9.38 -12.09 6.33
N CYS A 65 -9.45 -10.88 5.75
CA CYS A 65 -9.48 -9.60 6.46
C CYS A 65 -10.83 -8.87 6.36
N SER A 66 -11.91 -9.54 5.95
CA SER A 66 -13.26 -8.98 5.95
C SER A 66 -13.88 -8.89 7.34
#